data_AF-A0A9W7L2I9-F1
#
_entry.id   AF-A0A9W7L2I9-F1
#
_cell.length_a   1.000
_cell.length_b   1.000
_cell.length_c   1.000
_cell.angle_alpha   90.00
_cell.angle_beta   90.00
_cell.angle_gamma   90.00
#
_symmetry.space_group_name_H-M   'P 1'
#
loop_
_entity.id
_entity.type
_entity.pdbx_description
1 polymer ?
#
loop_
_entity_poly.entity_id
_entity_poly.type
_entity_poly.pdbx_seq_one_letter_code
_entity_poly.pdbx_strand_id
1 'polypeptide(L)'
;MKEIYPDNVHLVMGNRDVNKMRIVHEIEGFEGPKPSDKSKPSESKPSDSSVPLATPHSGVYWFHNRNLIGDPLLSNVPTSRVSRLRWILRSTMGCPNSFEHRQSELSNRGEPSSEEDVVDSYVETCRPGGLMGRYIMESSTIVKLGPCLFVHGGIPKGPEVTDSKLMGRRALPPTFEGTVEEPETGDWVDAINNWSEVQKSHWLNQIGPPVIWSTKGGYETTPNQGGSLIQYGMGWLLNPPTTSNNKTPPTVTKNPTCVYASWLNKGMPCPSTSSSPSVRNMFTDGVEVIISGHQPHGDAPLGIKVDGGGVIVTGDTSYSGDTGWVNSENGGNKGREGTKSGRGVVAVSEILLQYTTTNSTSSLKSIITRGVLSDGTSYECDGLMKDDVVGREAKDEVFGDDGKVIIDGIEKGRYWIKAKLGEGKYLGCYAKGWEVENKVLKVLDVARRRQ
;
A
#
# COMPACT_ATOMS: atom_id res chain seq x y z
N MET A 1 -0.46 15.53 18.44
CA MET A 1 -0.16 14.16 18.92
C MET A 1 1.33 13.88 18.85
N LYS A 2 1.94 13.66 17.68
CA LYS A 2 3.39 13.41 17.56
C LYS A 2 4.26 14.44 18.31
N GLU A 3 4.00 15.72 18.04
CA GLU A 3 4.66 16.88 18.68
C GLU A 3 4.49 16.95 20.22
N ILE A 4 3.52 16.23 20.79
CA ILE A 4 3.19 16.24 22.23
C ILE A 4 3.73 15.00 22.94
N TYR A 5 3.78 13.86 22.23
CA TYR A 5 4.19 12.56 22.74
C TYR A 5 5.20 11.90 21.77
N PRO A 6 6.39 12.51 21.58
CA PRO A 6 7.33 12.12 20.52
C PRO A 6 7.80 10.67 20.65
N ASP A 7 7.93 10.16 21.88
CA ASP A 7 8.43 8.82 22.21
C ASP A 7 7.33 7.74 22.32
N ASN A 8 6.05 8.13 22.14
CA ASN A 8 4.91 7.20 22.21
C ASN A 8 4.07 7.18 20.92
N VAL A 9 4.13 8.26 20.14
CA VAL A 9 3.45 8.37 18.85
C VAL A 9 4.48 8.16 17.74
N HIS A 10 4.30 7.08 16.99
CA HIS A 10 5.10 6.76 15.82
C HIS A 10 4.23 6.85 14.58
N LEU A 11 4.72 7.52 13.54
CA LEU A 11 4.03 7.64 12.26
C LEU A 11 4.79 6.79 11.24
N VAL A 12 4.07 5.98 10.47
CA VAL A 12 4.61 5.13 9.41
C VAL A 12 4.05 5.63 8.09
N MET A 13 4.89 6.17 7.20
CA MET A 13 4.40 6.75 5.95
C MET A 13 4.06 5.68 4.92
N GLY A 14 2.84 5.75 4.39
CA GLY A 14 2.39 4.86 3.33
C GLY A 14 2.68 5.37 1.93
N ASN A 15 2.42 4.53 0.92
CA ASN A 15 2.54 4.92 -0.49
C ASN A 15 1.67 6.15 -0.81
N ARG A 16 0.49 6.26 -0.19
CA ARG A 16 -0.42 7.42 -0.36
C ARG A 16 0.07 8.70 0.34
N ASP A 17 1.10 8.64 1.17
CA ASP A 17 1.66 9.79 1.90
C ASP A 17 2.90 10.32 1.21
N VAL A 18 3.85 9.44 0.92
CA VAL A 18 4.99 9.71 0.04
C VAL A 18 4.54 10.31 -1.31
N ASN A 19 3.42 9.84 -1.87
CA ASN A 19 2.85 10.39 -3.10
C ASN A 19 2.42 11.87 -3.00
N LYS A 20 2.22 12.44 -1.82
CA LYS A 20 1.83 13.84 -1.64
C LYS A 20 2.97 14.80 -1.95
N MET A 21 4.24 14.38 -1.79
CA MET A 21 5.42 15.17 -2.18
C MET A 21 5.34 15.61 -3.66
N ARG A 22 4.75 14.77 -4.52
CA ARG A 22 4.55 15.04 -5.95
C ARG A 22 3.63 16.22 -6.25
N ILE A 23 2.72 16.56 -5.34
CA ILE A 23 1.79 17.70 -5.51
C ILE A 23 2.61 19.01 -5.55
N VAL A 24 3.73 19.09 -4.82
CA VAL A 24 4.69 20.19 -4.94
C VAL A 24 5.42 20.10 -6.29
N HIS A 25 6.11 18.99 -6.57
CA HIS A 25 7.00 18.84 -7.75
C HIS A 25 6.31 19.01 -9.11
N GLU A 26 5.05 18.62 -9.23
CA GLU A 26 4.33 18.54 -10.51
C GLU A 26 3.35 19.70 -10.74
N ILE A 27 3.16 20.60 -9.77
CA ILE A 27 2.12 21.64 -9.80
C ILE A 27 2.63 23.02 -9.36
N GLU A 28 3.62 23.07 -8.46
CA GLU A 28 4.26 24.34 -8.08
C GLU A 28 5.13 24.84 -9.24
N GLY A 29 4.88 26.08 -9.71
CA GLY A 29 5.54 26.63 -10.89
C GLY A 29 5.17 25.96 -12.22
N PHE A 30 4.13 25.11 -12.28
CA PHE A 30 3.72 24.44 -13.53
C PHE A 30 3.17 25.44 -14.56
N GLU A 31 4.05 25.93 -15.43
CA GLU A 31 3.67 26.50 -16.71
C GLU A 31 3.27 25.36 -17.66
N GLY A 32 1.98 25.28 -18.00
CA GLY A 32 1.50 24.34 -19.01
C GLY A 32 2.12 24.58 -20.39
N PRO A 33 2.02 23.63 -21.33
CA PRO A 33 2.63 23.76 -22.66
C PRO A 33 2.13 25.04 -23.36
N LYS A 34 3.04 26.00 -23.54
CA LYS A 34 2.76 27.29 -24.18
C LYS A 34 2.20 27.02 -25.59
N PRO A 35 1.07 27.64 -25.98
CA PRO A 35 0.43 27.35 -27.26
C PRO A 35 1.43 27.51 -28.41
N SER A 36 1.60 26.44 -29.19
CA SER A 36 2.41 26.53 -30.41
C SER A 36 1.74 27.50 -31.37
N ASP A 37 2.51 28.50 -31.80
CA ASP A 37 2.06 29.52 -32.73
C ASP A 37 1.69 28.85 -34.07
N LYS A 38 0.39 28.79 -34.36
CA LYS A 38 -0.16 28.06 -35.51
C LYS A 38 0.13 28.74 -36.87
N SER A 39 0.91 29.82 -36.88
CA SER A 39 1.18 30.65 -38.06
C SER A 39 2.31 30.15 -38.98
N LYS A 40 3.07 29.10 -38.60
CA LYS A 40 4.21 28.61 -39.40
C LYS A 40 4.24 27.08 -39.57
N PRO A 41 4.12 26.55 -40.80
CA PRO A 41 4.55 25.19 -41.10
C PRO A 41 6.08 25.14 -41.25
N SER A 42 6.74 24.19 -40.58
CA SER A 42 8.18 23.97 -40.70
C SER A 42 8.50 22.47 -40.80
N GLU A 43 9.04 22.03 -41.94
CA GLU A 43 9.43 20.64 -42.22
C GLU A 43 10.74 20.20 -41.53
N SER A 44 11.08 20.84 -40.41
CA SER A 44 12.24 20.51 -39.59
C SER A 44 11.98 19.25 -38.76
N LYS A 45 12.81 18.21 -38.93
CA LYS A 45 12.86 17.06 -38.03
C LYS A 45 13.03 17.56 -36.57
N PRO A 46 12.32 16.97 -35.59
CA PRO A 46 12.42 17.39 -34.21
C PRO A 46 13.84 17.16 -33.66
N SER A 47 14.38 18.16 -32.98
CA SER A 47 15.60 18.04 -32.18
C SER A 47 15.28 17.37 -30.84
N ASP A 48 16.30 16.75 -30.24
CA ASP A 48 16.18 15.77 -29.14
C ASP A 48 15.93 16.41 -27.75
N SER A 49 14.97 17.35 -27.69
CA SER A 49 14.67 18.16 -26.50
C SER A 49 13.23 18.68 -26.39
N SER A 50 12.40 18.55 -27.44
CA SER A 50 11.01 19.04 -27.44
C SER A 50 9.98 17.90 -27.51
N VAL A 51 9.47 17.45 -26.36
CA VAL A 51 8.44 16.39 -26.28
C VAL A 51 7.03 17.01 -26.37
N PRO A 52 6.20 16.69 -27.40
CA PRO A 52 4.83 17.22 -27.55
C PRO A 52 3.78 16.47 -26.69
N LEU A 53 2.55 16.99 -26.58
CA LEU A 53 1.53 16.52 -25.62
C LEU A 53 0.04 16.40 -26.18
N ALA A 54 -0.35 15.40 -27.04
CA ALA A 54 -1.78 14.95 -27.27
C ALA A 54 -2.10 13.40 -27.52
N THR A 55 -3.01 12.49 -26.99
CA THR A 55 -4.38 12.33 -26.31
C THR A 55 -4.46 11.50 -24.94
N PRO A 56 -5.53 10.98 -24.30
CA PRO A 56 -5.30 9.86 -22.39
C PRO A 56 -5.02 8.33 -22.26
N HIS A 57 -4.49 7.87 -21.09
CA HIS A 57 -4.75 6.53 -20.48
C HIS A 57 -4.55 6.46 -18.92
N SER A 58 -4.83 5.31 -18.28
CA SER A 58 -4.78 5.04 -16.82
C SER A 58 -3.41 4.57 -16.28
N GLY A 59 -2.32 5.07 -16.87
CA GLY A 59 -0.94 4.78 -16.46
C GLY A 59 -0.26 6.01 -15.88
N VAL A 60 0.85 5.80 -15.14
CA VAL A 60 1.79 6.84 -14.75
C VAL A 60 2.62 7.30 -15.95
N TYR A 61 2.82 8.61 -16.10
CA TYR A 61 3.13 9.19 -17.42
C TYR A 61 4.59 9.09 -17.88
N TRP A 62 5.48 8.45 -17.12
CA TRP A 62 6.85 8.15 -17.55
C TRP A 62 6.94 7.04 -18.60
N PHE A 63 5.86 6.28 -18.82
CA PHE A 63 5.80 5.27 -19.88
C PHE A 63 5.72 5.88 -21.30
N HIS A 64 5.76 7.21 -21.43
CA HIS A 64 5.48 7.90 -22.68
C HIS A 64 6.51 7.63 -23.81
N ASN A 65 6.00 7.45 -25.04
CA ASN A 65 6.75 7.37 -26.30
C ASN A 65 7.59 6.08 -26.43
N ARG A 66 7.08 4.98 -25.87
CA ARG A 66 7.82 3.73 -25.65
C ARG A 66 7.15 2.49 -26.27
N ASN A 67 5.96 2.64 -26.86
CA ASN A 67 5.15 1.58 -27.48
C ASN A 67 4.83 0.43 -26.51
N LEU A 68 4.40 0.77 -25.29
CA LEU A 68 4.09 -0.19 -24.22
C LEU A 68 2.60 -0.26 -23.87
N ILE A 69 2.19 -1.40 -23.32
CA ILE A 69 0.93 -1.48 -22.57
C ILE A 69 1.07 -0.59 -21.32
N GLY A 70 0.33 0.50 -21.27
CA GLY A 70 0.45 1.54 -20.25
C GLY A 70 1.20 2.80 -20.69
N ASP A 71 1.72 2.85 -21.91
CA ASP A 71 2.22 4.08 -22.55
C ASP A 71 1.08 5.12 -22.60
N PRO A 72 1.23 6.30 -21.97
CA PRO A 72 0.27 7.37 -22.14
C PRO A 72 0.32 7.88 -23.58
N LEU A 73 -0.84 7.76 -24.23
CA LEU A 73 -1.28 8.82 -25.11
C LEU A 73 -1.09 10.19 -24.40
N LEU A 74 -0.87 11.25 -25.18
CA LEU A 74 -0.25 12.49 -24.70
C LEU A 74 -1.11 13.73 -24.26
N SER A 75 -2.44 13.86 -24.50
CA SER A 75 -3.33 15.01 -24.12
C SER A 75 -4.17 14.74 -22.88
N ASN A 76 -4.18 13.49 -22.43
CA ASN A 76 -4.67 13.18 -21.10
C ASN A 76 -3.47 13.10 -20.13
N VAL A 77 -2.27 13.50 -20.61
CA VAL A 77 -1.34 14.32 -19.83
C VAL A 77 -1.99 15.71 -19.65
N PRO A 78 -2.27 16.12 -18.40
CA PRO A 78 -2.92 17.40 -18.09
C PRO A 78 -2.09 18.63 -18.48
N THR A 79 -2.79 19.66 -18.96
CA THR A 79 -2.20 20.92 -19.45
C THR A 79 -2.37 22.10 -18.50
N SER A 80 -3.03 21.91 -17.35
CA SER A 80 -3.19 22.92 -16.29
C SER A 80 -2.94 22.34 -14.89
N ARG A 81 -2.69 23.21 -13.91
CA ARG A 81 -2.46 22.84 -12.51
C ARG A 81 -3.65 22.04 -11.93
N VAL A 82 -4.87 22.54 -12.14
CA VAL A 82 -6.14 21.89 -11.80
C VAL A 82 -6.25 20.49 -12.39
N SER A 83 -6.01 20.34 -13.69
CA SER A 83 -6.14 19.05 -14.37
C SER A 83 -5.03 18.07 -13.96
N ARG A 84 -3.82 18.57 -13.63
CA ARG A 84 -2.73 17.79 -13.04
C ARG A 84 -3.11 17.25 -11.68
N LEU A 85 -3.64 18.08 -10.78
CA LEU A 85 -4.08 17.67 -9.45
C LEU A 85 -5.19 16.60 -9.51
N ARG A 86 -6.25 16.84 -10.29
CA ARG A 86 -7.33 15.86 -10.50
C ARG A 86 -6.81 14.53 -11.01
N TRP A 87 -5.84 14.53 -11.93
CA TRP A 87 -5.20 13.29 -12.39
C TRP A 87 -4.36 12.62 -11.30
N ILE A 88 -3.61 13.34 -10.45
CA ILE A 88 -2.82 12.74 -9.36
C ILE A 88 -3.76 12.01 -8.38
N LEU A 89 -4.81 12.70 -7.94
CA LEU A 89 -5.82 12.19 -7.00
C LEU A 89 -6.55 10.96 -7.56
N ARG A 90 -7.04 11.04 -8.80
CA ARG A 90 -7.74 9.93 -9.49
C ARG A 90 -6.81 8.75 -9.79
N SER A 91 -5.71 8.99 -10.50
CA SER A 91 -4.92 7.95 -11.15
C SER A 91 -3.84 7.34 -10.26
N THR A 92 -3.37 8.04 -9.23
CA THR A 92 -2.22 7.60 -8.41
C THR A 92 -2.42 7.62 -6.90
N MET A 93 -3.48 8.27 -6.40
CA MET A 93 -3.87 8.22 -4.98
C MET A 93 -5.18 7.45 -4.74
N GLY A 94 -5.90 7.08 -5.81
CA GLY A 94 -7.13 6.27 -5.74
C GLY A 94 -8.27 6.98 -5.01
N CYS A 95 -8.40 8.29 -5.19
CA CYS A 95 -9.36 9.12 -4.48
C CYS A 95 -10.00 10.19 -5.41
N PRO A 96 -10.73 9.77 -6.48
CA PRO A 96 -11.06 10.60 -7.63
C PRO A 96 -11.83 11.89 -7.33
N ASN A 97 -12.69 11.89 -6.31
CA ASN A 97 -13.57 13.02 -5.97
C ASN A 97 -12.94 13.99 -4.96
N SER A 98 -11.68 13.77 -4.54
CA SER A 98 -11.08 14.52 -3.42
C SER A 98 -10.84 16.00 -3.75
N PHE A 99 -10.82 16.36 -5.03
CA PHE A 99 -10.75 17.75 -5.47
C PHE A 99 -12.07 18.46 -5.15
N GLU A 100 -13.20 17.87 -5.57
CA GLU A 100 -14.55 18.38 -5.35
C GLU A 100 -14.95 18.33 -3.87
N HIS A 101 -14.48 17.32 -3.13
CA HIS A 101 -14.63 17.26 -1.67
C HIS A 101 -13.88 18.41 -0.98
N ARG A 102 -12.63 18.70 -1.39
CA ARG A 102 -11.84 19.82 -0.85
C ARG A 102 -12.45 21.17 -1.22
N GLN A 103 -12.98 21.30 -2.44
CA GLN A 103 -13.72 22.49 -2.87
C GLN A 103 -14.94 22.74 -1.98
N SER A 104 -15.69 21.68 -1.68
CA SER A 104 -16.86 21.72 -0.79
C SER A 104 -16.44 22.07 0.65
N GLU A 105 -15.33 21.53 1.14
CA GLU A 105 -14.78 21.83 2.47
C GLU A 105 -14.41 23.32 2.60
N LEU A 106 -13.65 23.87 1.64
CA LEU A 106 -13.26 25.28 1.61
C LEU A 106 -14.49 26.20 1.58
N SER A 107 -15.44 25.91 0.68
CA SER A 107 -16.69 26.67 0.56
C SER A 107 -17.51 26.65 1.87
N ASN A 108 -17.65 25.49 2.51
CA ASN A 108 -18.34 25.33 3.79
C ASN A 108 -17.62 26.04 4.96
N ARG A 109 -16.32 26.34 4.83
CA ARG A 109 -15.51 27.10 5.79
C ARG A 109 -15.53 28.62 5.53
N GLY A 110 -16.12 29.06 4.41
CA GLY A 110 -16.04 30.46 3.96
C GLY A 110 -14.68 30.85 3.38
N GLU A 111 -13.85 29.87 3.02
CA GLU A 111 -12.53 30.05 2.40
C GLU A 111 -12.64 30.09 0.86
N PRO A 112 -11.68 30.72 0.15
CA PRO A 112 -11.64 30.71 -1.31
C PRO A 112 -11.72 29.28 -1.89
N SER A 113 -12.59 29.08 -2.86
CA SER A 113 -12.97 27.74 -3.36
C SER A 113 -13.13 27.67 -4.89
N SER A 114 -12.43 28.51 -5.65
CA SER A 114 -12.25 28.30 -7.10
C SER A 114 -11.36 27.08 -7.37
N GLU A 115 -11.26 26.64 -8.62
CA GLU A 115 -10.45 25.47 -8.95
C GLU A 115 -8.95 25.67 -8.65
N GLU A 116 -8.40 26.87 -8.84
CA GLU A 116 -7.01 27.17 -8.48
C GLU A 116 -6.85 27.38 -6.96
N ASP A 117 -7.85 27.89 -6.23
CA ASP A 117 -7.80 27.92 -4.75
C ASP A 117 -7.71 26.50 -4.16
N VAL A 118 -8.46 25.54 -4.73
CA VAL A 118 -8.35 24.12 -4.35
C VAL A 118 -6.92 23.62 -4.58
N VAL A 119 -6.33 23.93 -5.74
CA VAL A 119 -4.94 23.56 -6.06
C VAL A 119 -3.97 24.16 -5.04
N ASP A 120 -4.03 25.46 -4.80
CA ASP A 120 -3.13 26.15 -3.88
C ASP A 120 -3.26 25.61 -2.46
N SER A 121 -4.49 25.29 -2.04
CA SER A 121 -4.73 24.64 -0.74
C SER A 121 -4.09 23.24 -0.64
N TYR A 122 -4.02 22.49 -1.74
CA TYR A 122 -3.33 21.19 -1.79
C TYR A 122 -1.81 21.35 -1.83
N VAL A 123 -1.29 22.31 -2.61
CA VAL A 123 0.15 22.63 -2.68
C VAL A 123 0.65 23.07 -1.32
N GLU A 124 0.00 24.06 -0.68
CA GLU A 124 0.39 24.56 0.64
C GLU A 124 0.29 23.48 1.72
N THR A 125 -0.76 22.66 1.70
CA THR A 125 -0.89 21.52 2.63
C THR A 125 0.24 20.50 2.47
N CYS A 126 0.75 20.32 1.23
CA CYS A 126 1.75 19.29 0.90
C CYS A 126 3.19 19.80 0.82
N ARG A 127 3.45 21.11 0.85
CA ARG A 127 4.79 21.68 1.07
C ARG A 127 5.38 21.20 2.41
N PRO A 128 6.71 21.11 2.59
CA PRO A 128 7.33 20.56 3.80
C PRO A 128 6.88 21.22 5.13
N GLY A 129 6.62 22.53 5.15
CA GLY A 129 6.08 23.23 6.33
C GLY A 129 4.56 23.06 6.53
N GLY A 130 3.84 22.67 5.48
CA GLY A 130 2.41 22.39 5.48
C GLY A 130 2.04 21.18 6.35
N LEU A 131 0.74 20.99 6.60
CA LEU A 131 0.26 19.95 7.52
C LEU A 131 0.67 18.53 7.08
N MET A 132 0.53 18.20 5.79
CA MET A 132 0.97 16.90 5.29
C MET A 132 2.49 16.83 5.05
N GLY A 133 3.15 17.96 4.82
CA GLY A 133 4.61 18.02 4.81
C GLY A 133 5.21 17.65 6.17
N ARG A 134 4.77 18.30 7.25
CA ARG A 134 5.18 17.96 8.62
C ARG A 134 4.86 16.51 8.97
N TYR A 135 3.69 15.98 8.58
CA TYR A 135 3.38 14.56 8.74
C TYR A 135 4.43 13.65 8.08
N ILE A 136 4.85 13.95 6.84
CA ILE A 136 5.86 13.17 6.11
C ILE A 136 7.24 13.33 6.77
N MET A 137 7.64 14.53 7.16
CA MET A 137 8.91 14.78 7.88
C MET A 137 8.98 13.96 9.17
N GLU A 138 7.89 13.92 9.95
CA GLU A 138 7.77 13.17 11.21
C GLU A 138 7.53 11.65 11.07
N SER A 139 7.41 11.12 9.84
CA SER A 139 7.07 9.71 9.59
C SER A 139 8.29 8.85 9.21
N SER A 140 8.48 7.73 9.92
CA SER A 140 9.46 6.70 9.56
C SER A 140 8.94 5.85 8.39
N THR A 141 9.84 5.18 7.67
CA THR A 141 9.48 4.17 6.66
C THR A 141 9.07 2.85 7.33
N ILE A 142 9.77 2.49 8.41
CA ILE A 142 9.54 1.29 9.23
C ILE A 142 9.78 1.67 10.70
N VAL A 143 9.05 1.06 11.65
CA VAL A 143 9.28 1.25 13.09
C VAL A 143 9.33 -0.10 13.80
N LYS A 144 10.29 -0.30 14.71
CA LYS A 144 10.37 -1.48 15.60
C LYS A 144 10.16 -1.05 17.05
N LEU A 145 9.14 -1.61 17.72
CA LEU A 145 8.82 -1.35 19.13
C LEU A 145 8.82 -2.69 19.88
N GLY A 146 9.89 -2.97 20.62
CA GLY A 146 10.07 -4.28 21.27
C GLY A 146 9.99 -5.42 20.24
N PRO A 147 9.04 -6.37 20.38
CA PRO A 147 8.87 -7.48 19.44
C PRO A 147 7.95 -7.16 18.25
N CYS A 148 7.48 -5.92 18.13
CA CYS A 148 6.51 -5.48 17.12
C CYS A 148 7.22 -4.68 16.02
N LEU A 149 7.06 -5.10 14.76
CA LEU A 149 7.56 -4.40 13.58
C LEU A 149 6.39 -3.79 12.79
N PHE A 150 6.44 -2.51 12.46
CA PHE A 150 5.40 -1.78 11.72
C PHE A 150 5.95 -1.32 10.37
N VAL A 151 5.34 -1.79 9.29
CA VAL A 151 5.74 -1.50 7.90
C VAL A 151 4.50 -1.33 7.04
N HIS A 152 4.40 -0.27 6.23
CA HIS A 152 3.14 0.01 5.51
C HIS A 152 2.75 -1.14 4.56
N GLY A 153 3.67 -1.57 3.68
CA GLY A 153 3.48 -2.71 2.79
C GLY A 153 3.80 -4.05 3.42
N GLY A 154 4.25 -4.97 2.58
CA GLY A 154 4.93 -6.19 2.99
C GLY A 154 6.41 -6.16 2.63
N ILE A 155 6.95 -7.31 2.23
CA ILE A 155 8.34 -7.47 1.80
C ILE A 155 8.37 -8.00 0.36
N PRO A 156 9.31 -7.56 -0.50
CA PRO A 156 9.49 -8.10 -1.85
C PRO A 156 9.64 -9.63 -1.85
N LYS A 157 8.99 -10.30 -2.80
CA LYS A 157 8.95 -11.76 -2.91
C LYS A 157 9.57 -12.21 -4.24
N GLY A 158 10.48 -13.19 -4.20
CA GLY A 158 10.88 -13.93 -5.40
C GLY A 158 9.68 -14.74 -5.96
N PRO A 159 9.61 -14.98 -7.29
CA PRO A 159 10.57 -14.61 -8.33
C PRO A 159 10.28 -13.24 -8.97
N GLU A 160 9.49 -12.35 -8.32
CA GLU A 160 9.15 -11.04 -8.88
C GLU A 160 10.34 -10.06 -8.93
N VAL A 161 11.43 -10.45 -8.27
CA VAL A 161 12.75 -9.82 -8.29
C VAL A 161 13.79 -10.95 -8.30
N THR A 162 14.93 -10.77 -8.96
CA THR A 162 15.92 -11.88 -9.12
C THR A 162 16.68 -12.17 -7.82
N ASP A 163 16.80 -13.47 -7.51
CA ASP A 163 17.32 -14.00 -6.24
C ASP A 163 18.69 -13.43 -5.83
N SER A 164 19.55 -13.14 -6.80
CA SER A 164 20.92 -12.64 -6.58
C SER A 164 21.03 -11.22 -5.99
N LYS A 165 19.92 -10.49 -5.79
CA LYS A 165 19.96 -9.13 -5.23
C LYS A 165 19.02 -8.85 -4.06
N LEU A 166 17.76 -9.31 -4.08
CA LEU A 166 16.69 -8.67 -3.29
C LEU A 166 15.73 -9.67 -2.63
N MET A 167 16.26 -10.48 -1.69
CA MET A 167 15.48 -11.38 -0.82
C MET A 167 15.51 -10.91 0.64
N GLY A 168 14.43 -11.16 1.39
CA GLY A 168 14.35 -10.88 2.83
C GLY A 168 14.49 -9.39 3.16
N ARG A 169 15.38 -9.09 4.13
CA ARG A 169 15.69 -7.73 4.63
C ARG A 169 16.40 -6.83 3.62
N ARG A 170 16.57 -7.28 2.37
CA ARG A 170 17.17 -6.51 1.29
C ARG A 170 16.16 -5.63 0.53
N ALA A 171 15.05 -5.24 1.15
CA ALA A 171 14.10 -4.28 0.57
C ALA A 171 14.64 -2.83 0.54
N LEU A 172 15.95 -2.65 0.37
CA LEU A 172 16.61 -1.36 0.32
C LEU A 172 16.44 -0.73 -1.06
N PRO A 173 16.42 0.62 -1.16
CA PRO A 173 16.40 1.32 -2.44
C PRO A 173 17.57 0.91 -3.34
N PRO A 174 17.40 0.80 -4.67
CA PRO A 174 18.48 0.49 -5.61
C PRO A 174 19.67 1.47 -5.62
N THR A 175 19.53 2.65 -5.00
CA THR A 175 20.62 3.63 -4.78
C THR A 175 21.41 3.40 -3.48
N PHE A 176 21.16 2.29 -2.77
CA PHE A 176 21.94 1.91 -1.60
C PHE A 176 23.26 1.23 -2.01
N GLU A 177 24.34 1.99 -2.02
CA GLU A 177 25.70 1.49 -2.31
C GLU A 177 26.28 0.72 -1.12
N GLY A 178 25.82 -0.51 -0.89
CA GLY A 178 26.31 -1.37 0.20
C GLY A 178 26.33 -2.85 -0.14
N THR A 179 27.51 -3.48 -0.02
CA THR A 179 27.71 -4.93 -0.19
C THR A 179 27.44 -5.65 1.14
N VAL A 180 26.19 -5.68 1.58
CA VAL A 180 25.79 -6.22 2.89
C VAL A 180 25.26 -7.66 2.73
N GLU A 181 25.90 -8.63 3.40
CA GLU A 181 25.30 -9.94 3.69
C GLU A 181 24.02 -9.75 4.53
N GLU A 182 23.12 -10.73 4.65
CA GLU A 182 21.74 -10.46 5.14
C GLU A 182 21.73 -9.67 6.47
N PRO A 183 21.31 -8.37 6.46
CA PRO A 183 21.51 -7.48 7.60
C PRO A 183 20.67 -7.88 8.81
N GLU A 184 21.02 -7.45 10.02
CA GLU A 184 20.11 -7.60 11.16
C GLU A 184 18.82 -6.79 10.95
N THR A 185 17.73 -7.15 11.64
CA THR A 185 16.48 -6.36 11.53
C THR A 185 16.69 -4.92 12.01
N GLY A 186 17.60 -4.70 12.97
CA GLY A 186 18.04 -3.36 13.38
C GLY A 186 18.65 -2.60 12.21
N ASP A 187 19.75 -3.11 11.67
CA ASP A 187 20.47 -2.54 10.52
C ASP A 187 19.56 -2.18 9.35
N TRP A 188 18.59 -3.05 9.00
CA TRP A 188 17.65 -2.77 7.91
C TRP A 188 16.69 -1.63 8.21
N VAL A 189 16.12 -1.59 9.43
CA VAL A 189 15.21 -0.52 9.88
C VAL A 189 15.95 0.82 9.96
N ASP A 190 17.18 0.82 10.44
CA ASP A 190 17.99 2.03 10.54
C ASP A 190 18.47 2.48 9.15
N ALA A 191 18.92 1.58 8.28
CA ALA A 191 19.35 1.92 6.92
C ALA A 191 18.21 2.52 6.07
N ILE A 192 17.00 1.96 6.12
CA ILE A 192 15.87 2.48 5.33
C ILE A 192 15.31 3.80 5.87
N ASN A 193 15.36 4.02 7.19
CA ASN A 193 14.96 5.29 7.80
C ASN A 193 16.02 6.37 7.56
N ASN A 194 17.31 6.10 7.81
CA ASN A 194 18.39 7.04 7.55
C ASN A 194 18.43 7.49 6.07
N TRP A 195 18.21 6.56 5.13
CA TRP A 195 18.06 6.92 3.71
C TRP A 195 16.83 7.81 3.46
N SER A 196 15.68 7.55 4.09
CA SER A 196 14.48 8.36 3.87
C SER A 196 14.60 9.75 4.50
N GLU A 197 15.32 9.92 5.61
CA GLU A 197 15.70 11.23 6.15
C GLU A 197 16.58 12.04 5.19
N VAL A 198 17.51 11.41 4.48
CA VAL A 198 18.28 12.09 3.41
C VAL A 198 17.35 12.55 2.28
N GLN A 199 16.39 11.72 1.85
CA GLN A 199 15.44 12.11 0.80
C GLN A 199 14.48 13.21 1.23
N LYS A 200 13.97 13.17 2.47
CA LYS A 200 13.20 14.26 3.08
C LYS A 200 14.01 15.55 3.18
N SER A 201 15.29 15.44 3.56
CA SER A 201 16.20 16.59 3.66
C SER A 201 16.47 17.22 2.28
N HIS A 202 16.59 16.41 1.22
CA HIS A 202 16.63 16.92 -0.14
C HIS A 202 15.32 17.61 -0.53
N TRP A 203 14.17 16.99 -0.22
CA TRP A 203 12.85 17.56 -0.51
C TRP A 203 12.62 18.90 0.20
N LEU A 204 13.03 19.03 1.46
CA LEU A 204 12.96 20.26 2.24
C LEU A 204 13.82 21.39 1.66
N ASN A 205 15.05 21.08 1.22
CA ASN A 205 16.06 22.08 0.87
C ASN A 205 16.21 22.34 -0.65
N GLN A 206 15.58 21.53 -1.51
CA GLN A 206 15.80 21.57 -2.97
C GLN A 206 14.50 21.74 -3.79
N ILE A 207 13.48 22.42 -3.26
CA ILE A 207 12.31 22.85 -4.04
C ILE A 207 12.74 23.93 -5.05
N GLY A 208 13.27 23.47 -6.19
CA GLY A 208 13.66 24.28 -7.33
C GLY A 208 12.53 24.41 -8.35
N PRO A 209 12.81 24.93 -9.56
CA PRO A 209 11.84 24.94 -10.65
C PRO A 209 11.36 23.51 -10.95
N PRO A 210 10.10 23.33 -11.42
CA PRO A 210 9.44 22.03 -11.43
C PRO A 210 10.12 21.01 -12.35
N VAL A 211 10.93 20.15 -11.74
CA VAL A 211 11.21 18.83 -12.30
C VAL A 211 9.94 18.02 -12.09
N ILE A 212 9.07 18.03 -13.11
CA ILE A 212 7.83 17.26 -13.18
C ILE A 212 8.20 15.77 -13.06
N TRP A 213 8.28 15.27 -11.82
CA TRP A 213 9.11 14.11 -11.46
C TRP A 213 8.79 12.88 -12.31
N SER A 214 7.49 12.62 -12.50
CA SER A 214 7.01 11.46 -13.24
C SER A 214 7.02 11.60 -14.77
N THR A 215 7.73 12.61 -15.34
CA THR A 215 8.22 12.53 -16.73
C THR A 215 9.40 11.58 -16.87
N LYS A 216 10.30 11.59 -15.87
CA LYS A 216 11.51 10.74 -15.81
C LYS A 216 11.27 9.50 -14.97
N GLY A 217 10.69 9.68 -13.77
CA GLY A 217 10.57 8.62 -12.76
C GLY A 217 11.94 8.08 -12.32
N GLY A 218 11.95 6.92 -11.68
CA GLY A 218 13.17 6.22 -11.28
C GLY A 218 13.97 6.92 -10.17
N TYR A 219 15.06 6.27 -9.77
CA TYR A 219 15.96 6.74 -8.71
C TYR A 219 17.08 7.66 -9.23
N GLU A 220 17.36 7.65 -10.53
CA GLU A 220 18.47 8.37 -11.20
C GLU A 220 18.13 9.85 -11.51
N THR A 221 17.06 10.40 -10.93
CA THR A 221 16.60 11.76 -11.22
C THR A 221 17.43 12.82 -10.51
N THR A 222 18.45 13.37 -11.19
CA THR A 222 19.17 14.58 -10.73
C THR A 222 18.50 15.88 -11.21
N PRO A 223 18.41 16.94 -10.37
CA PRO A 223 18.65 16.92 -8.92
C PRO A 223 17.60 16.08 -8.19
N ASN A 224 18.04 15.27 -7.23
CA ASN A 224 17.17 14.31 -6.54
C ASN A 224 16.49 14.98 -5.34
N GLN A 225 15.46 15.78 -5.63
CA GLN A 225 14.66 16.59 -4.69
C GLN A 225 13.79 15.74 -3.74
N GLY A 226 14.29 14.60 -3.25
CA GLY A 226 13.49 13.54 -2.63
C GLY A 226 12.75 12.63 -3.62
N GLY A 227 13.02 12.77 -4.92
CA GLY A 227 12.40 11.98 -6.00
C GLY A 227 12.61 10.46 -5.87
N SER A 228 13.69 10.04 -5.23
CA SER A 228 13.92 8.62 -4.89
C SER A 228 12.99 8.11 -3.79
N LEU A 229 12.57 8.93 -2.82
CA LEU A 229 11.53 8.53 -1.85
C LEU A 229 10.19 8.37 -2.55
N ILE A 230 9.84 9.33 -3.42
CA ILE A 230 8.65 9.25 -4.27
C ILE A 230 8.64 7.96 -5.11
N GLN A 231 9.76 7.61 -5.74
CA GLN A 231 9.91 6.36 -6.48
C GLN A 231 9.78 5.13 -5.57
N TYR A 232 10.31 5.15 -4.35
CA TYR A 232 10.15 4.05 -3.39
C TYR A 232 8.69 3.86 -2.91
N GLY A 233 7.88 4.92 -2.96
CA GLY A 233 6.42 4.83 -2.79
C GLY A 233 5.66 4.18 -3.96
N MET A 234 6.30 3.96 -5.12
CA MET A 234 5.69 3.30 -6.28
C MET A 234 5.88 1.79 -6.25
N GLY A 235 4.92 1.06 -6.83
CA GLY A 235 5.04 -0.40 -7.05
C GLY A 235 5.86 -0.82 -8.27
N TRP A 236 6.32 0.10 -9.11
CA TRP A 236 6.86 -0.21 -10.44
C TRP A 236 8.09 0.65 -10.79
N LEU A 237 9.03 0.04 -11.51
CA LEU A 237 10.20 0.66 -12.14
C LEU A 237 10.12 0.53 -13.66
N LEU A 238 10.68 1.51 -14.36
CA LEU A 238 10.87 1.49 -15.80
C LEU A 238 12.35 1.25 -16.11
N ASN A 239 12.66 0.12 -16.75
CA ASN A 239 14.01 -0.17 -17.21
C ASN A 239 14.18 0.39 -18.63
N PRO A 240 15.25 1.14 -18.95
CA PRO A 240 15.50 1.63 -20.31
C PRO A 240 15.78 0.48 -21.30
N PRO A 241 15.71 0.73 -22.63
CA PRO A 241 16.12 -0.26 -23.63
C PRO A 241 17.55 -0.76 -23.38
N THR A 242 17.74 -2.08 -23.38
CA THR A 242 19.03 -2.72 -23.10
C THR A 242 20.04 -2.66 -24.25
N THR A 243 19.68 -2.03 -25.38
CA THR A 243 20.58 -1.83 -26.53
C THR A 243 20.49 -0.39 -27.05
N SER A 244 21.65 0.18 -27.39
CA SER A 244 21.81 1.55 -27.92
C SER A 244 21.03 1.84 -29.22
N ASN A 245 20.52 0.80 -29.88
CA ASN A 245 19.80 0.87 -31.14
C ASN A 245 18.28 1.03 -30.98
N ASN A 246 17.76 1.18 -29.74
CA ASN A 246 16.33 1.36 -29.41
C ASN A 246 15.35 0.32 -30.01
N LYS A 247 15.84 -0.85 -30.46
CA LYS A 247 15.01 -1.91 -31.06
C LYS A 247 14.24 -2.75 -30.05
N THR A 248 14.65 -2.74 -28.79
CA THR A 248 13.96 -3.43 -27.70
C THR A 248 13.06 -2.42 -26.98
N PRO A 249 11.74 -2.63 -26.89
CA PRO A 249 10.90 -1.77 -26.07
C PRO A 249 11.34 -1.91 -24.59
N PRO A 250 11.31 -0.83 -23.80
CA PRO A 250 11.72 -0.87 -22.40
C PRO A 250 10.77 -1.72 -21.56
N THR A 251 11.24 -2.23 -20.43
CA THR A 251 10.45 -3.18 -19.62
C THR A 251 9.99 -2.54 -18.31
N VAL A 252 8.85 -3.01 -17.79
CA VAL A 252 8.35 -2.63 -16.47
C VAL A 252 8.64 -3.77 -15.49
N THR A 253 9.33 -3.47 -14.40
CA THR A 253 9.58 -4.41 -13.29
C THR A 253 8.89 -3.93 -12.03
N LYS A 254 8.60 -4.83 -11.09
CA LYS A 254 8.13 -4.43 -9.77
C LYS A 254 9.25 -3.71 -9.03
N ASN A 255 8.90 -2.64 -8.34
CA ASN A 255 9.83 -1.91 -7.48
C ASN A 255 10.05 -2.71 -6.17
N PRO A 256 11.29 -2.99 -5.75
CA PRO A 256 11.59 -3.70 -4.50
C PRO A 256 11.41 -2.78 -3.29
N THR A 257 10.16 -2.51 -2.93
CA THR A 257 9.80 -1.59 -1.83
C THR A 257 8.95 -2.27 -0.76
N CYS A 258 9.27 -2.02 0.51
CA CYS A 258 8.45 -2.45 1.64
C CYS A 258 7.18 -1.59 1.84
N VAL A 259 7.00 -0.55 1.02
CA VAL A 259 5.84 0.37 1.07
C VAL A 259 4.77 0.00 0.02
N TYR A 260 5.13 -0.79 -1.02
CA TYR A 260 4.17 -1.28 -2.04
C TYR A 260 4.17 -2.81 -2.22
N ALA A 261 5.11 -3.55 -1.61
CA ALA A 261 5.00 -5.01 -1.55
C ALA A 261 3.73 -5.44 -0.79
N SER A 262 3.28 -6.69 -0.99
CA SER A 262 2.09 -7.23 -0.33
C SER A 262 2.29 -8.62 0.25
N TRP A 263 1.64 -8.85 1.38
CA TRP A 263 1.47 -10.16 1.99
C TRP A 263 0.53 -11.07 1.18
N LEU A 264 -0.36 -10.47 0.38
CA LEU A 264 -1.40 -11.12 -0.41
C LEU A 264 -0.95 -11.47 -1.83
N ASN A 265 -1.62 -12.44 -2.46
CA ASN A 265 -1.53 -12.79 -3.87
C ASN A 265 -2.96 -12.92 -4.42
N LYS A 266 -3.31 -12.10 -5.42
CA LYS A 266 -4.69 -12.01 -5.97
C LYS A 266 -5.78 -11.80 -4.90
N GLY A 267 -5.46 -11.07 -3.83
CA GLY A 267 -6.37 -10.80 -2.70
C GLY A 267 -6.15 -11.73 -1.49
N MET A 268 -5.85 -13.02 -1.70
CA MET A 268 -5.69 -13.97 -0.59
C MET A 268 -4.28 -13.97 0.02
N PRO A 269 -4.12 -14.30 1.32
CA PRO A 269 -2.84 -14.77 1.85
C PRO A 269 -2.30 -15.93 1.01
N CYS A 270 -1.06 -15.83 0.54
CA CYS A 270 -0.46 -16.94 -0.20
C CYS A 270 0.24 -17.90 0.76
N PRO A 271 -0.01 -19.23 0.76
CA PRO A 271 0.66 -20.18 1.65
C PRO A 271 2.20 -20.24 1.52
N SER A 272 2.76 -19.78 0.39
CA SER A 272 4.21 -19.57 0.26
C SER A 272 4.73 -18.44 1.17
N THR A 273 3.86 -17.55 1.66
CA THR A 273 4.22 -16.44 2.57
C THR A 273 4.52 -16.95 3.99
N SER A 274 3.79 -17.96 4.48
CA SER A 274 4.06 -18.54 5.81
C SER A 274 5.33 -19.39 5.83
N SER A 275 5.69 -19.99 4.68
CA SER A 275 6.82 -20.92 4.55
C SER A 275 8.10 -20.29 3.97
N SER A 276 8.01 -19.13 3.31
CA SER A 276 9.14 -18.44 2.66
C SER A 276 10.30 -18.16 3.63
N PRO A 277 11.54 -18.57 3.33
CA PRO A 277 12.72 -18.19 4.11
C PRO A 277 12.84 -16.67 4.28
N SER A 278 12.59 -15.88 3.22
CA SER A 278 12.62 -14.41 3.25
C SER A 278 11.65 -13.79 4.25
N VAL A 279 10.55 -14.47 4.56
CA VAL A 279 9.57 -14.03 5.57
C VAL A 279 9.95 -14.56 6.95
N ARG A 280 10.41 -15.81 7.06
CA ARG A 280 10.85 -16.42 8.32
C ARG A 280 12.08 -15.70 8.90
N ASN A 281 13.02 -15.25 8.06
CA ASN A 281 14.16 -14.43 8.47
C ASN A 281 13.74 -13.09 9.10
N MET A 282 12.49 -12.62 8.94
CA MET A 282 12.03 -11.42 9.66
C MET A 282 11.71 -11.65 11.13
N PHE A 283 11.46 -12.88 11.54
CA PHE A 283 11.08 -13.25 12.91
C PHE A 283 12.28 -13.74 13.74
N THR A 284 13.49 -13.36 13.35
CA THR A 284 14.68 -13.41 14.22
C THR A 284 14.87 -12.05 14.91
N ASP A 285 15.95 -11.89 15.68
CA ASP A 285 16.36 -10.62 16.29
C ASP A 285 15.27 -9.99 17.19
N GLY A 286 14.46 -10.85 17.80
CA GLY A 286 13.40 -10.49 18.75
C GLY A 286 12.07 -10.03 18.14
N VAL A 287 11.85 -10.08 16.82
CA VAL A 287 10.54 -9.77 16.23
C VAL A 287 9.60 -10.97 16.35
N GLU A 288 8.43 -10.78 16.97
CA GLU A 288 7.38 -11.80 17.10
C GLU A 288 6.12 -11.44 16.28
N VAL A 289 5.89 -10.15 15.95
CA VAL A 289 4.73 -9.71 15.17
C VAL A 289 5.07 -8.60 14.17
N ILE A 290 4.51 -8.67 12.95
CA ILE A 290 4.61 -7.65 11.91
C ILE A 290 3.21 -7.05 11.62
N ILE A 291 3.09 -5.73 11.63
CA ILE A 291 1.85 -4.99 11.37
C ILE A 291 1.95 -4.23 10.04
N SER A 292 0.88 -4.26 9.23
CA SER A 292 0.85 -3.75 7.85
C SER A 292 -0.48 -3.07 7.47
N GLY A 293 -0.45 -2.15 6.49
CA GLY A 293 -1.56 -1.26 6.12
C GLY A 293 -1.71 -0.90 4.63
N HIS A 294 -1.06 -1.61 3.70
CA HIS A 294 -1.07 -1.24 2.27
C HIS A 294 -2.21 -1.85 1.45
N GLN A 295 -2.53 -3.14 1.65
CA GLN A 295 -3.62 -3.80 0.95
C GLN A 295 -4.76 -4.11 1.93
N PRO A 296 -5.96 -3.54 1.72
CA PRO A 296 -7.12 -3.83 2.54
C PRO A 296 -7.63 -5.25 2.33
N HIS A 297 -8.21 -5.85 3.36
CA HIS A 297 -8.77 -7.20 3.30
C HIS A 297 -10.19 -7.28 3.90
N GLY A 298 -11.04 -6.34 3.49
CA GLY A 298 -12.44 -6.24 3.92
C GLY A 298 -12.63 -5.48 5.23
N ASP A 299 -13.53 -5.95 6.09
CA ASP A 299 -14.03 -5.25 7.29
C ASP A 299 -13.40 -5.64 8.64
N ALA A 300 -12.49 -6.60 8.64
CA ALA A 300 -11.72 -7.02 9.82
C ALA A 300 -10.26 -7.28 9.44
N PRO A 301 -9.30 -6.99 10.35
CA PRO A 301 -7.89 -7.29 10.15
C PRO A 301 -7.65 -8.76 9.81
N LEU A 302 -6.68 -8.98 8.95
CA LEU A 302 -6.29 -10.30 8.49
C LEU A 302 -4.96 -10.69 9.17
N GLY A 303 -5.01 -11.71 10.01
CA GLY A 303 -3.81 -12.34 10.56
C GLY A 303 -3.31 -13.49 9.69
N ILE A 304 -2.00 -13.67 9.64
CA ILE A 304 -1.29 -14.73 8.91
C ILE A 304 -0.25 -15.31 9.86
N LYS A 305 -0.39 -16.58 10.24
CA LYS A 305 0.63 -17.32 10.99
C LYS A 305 1.78 -17.71 10.06
N VAL A 306 3.01 -17.51 10.54
CA VAL A 306 4.23 -17.87 9.81
C VAL A 306 4.79 -19.17 10.40
N ASP A 307 5.24 -20.07 9.53
CA ASP A 307 5.64 -21.42 9.92
C ASP A 307 7.06 -21.39 10.49
N GLY A 308 7.25 -22.03 11.64
CA GLY A 308 8.47 -21.86 12.45
C GLY A 308 8.44 -20.69 13.43
N GLY A 309 7.45 -19.79 13.34
CA GLY A 309 7.21 -18.74 14.34
C GLY A 309 6.72 -17.43 13.73
N GLY A 310 6.05 -16.62 14.56
CA GLY A 310 5.64 -15.26 14.21
C GLY A 310 4.24 -15.11 13.61
N VAL A 311 3.72 -13.88 13.66
CA VAL A 311 2.43 -13.50 13.09
C VAL A 311 2.56 -12.21 12.28
N ILE A 312 1.92 -12.15 11.11
CA ILE A 312 1.71 -10.91 10.35
C ILE A 312 0.24 -10.51 10.52
N VAL A 313 -0.05 -9.23 10.72
CA VAL A 313 -1.43 -8.70 10.77
C VAL A 313 -1.56 -7.51 9.82
N THR A 314 -2.43 -7.62 8.81
CA THR A 314 -2.79 -6.48 7.95
C THR A 314 -4.04 -5.80 8.52
N GLY A 315 -3.86 -4.57 9.00
CA GLY A 315 -4.90 -3.77 9.67
C GLY A 315 -5.68 -2.82 8.77
N ASP A 316 -5.41 -2.78 7.46
CA ASP A 316 -6.20 -1.96 6.54
C ASP A 316 -7.58 -2.60 6.31
N THR A 317 -8.62 -1.94 6.82
CA THR A 317 -10.05 -2.28 6.66
C THR A 317 -10.80 -1.29 5.75
N SER A 318 -10.07 -0.66 4.83
CA SER A 318 -10.68 0.05 3.69
C SER A 318 -11.44 -0.93 2.77
N TYR A 319 -12.43 -0.43 2.04
CA TYR A 319 -13.40 -1.26 1.27
C TYR A 319 -14.22 -2.24 2.15
N SER A 320 -14.23 -2.05 3.47
CA SER A 320 -15.13 -2.72 4.42
C SER A 320 -16.61 -2.66 4.03
N GLY A 321 -17.08 -1.50 3.54
CA GLY A 321 -18.45 -1.36 3.03
C GLY A 321 -18.75 -2.26 1.83
N ASP A 322 -17.72 -2.58 1.04
CA ASP A 322 -17.81 -3.38 -0.18
C ASP A 322 -17.56 -4.89 0.08
N THR A 323 -17.49 -5.30 1.37
CA THR A 323 -17.29 -6.69 1.80
C THR A 323 -18.59 -7.49 1.70
N GLY A 324 -18.58 -8.56 0.92
CA GLY A 324 -19.70 -9.49 0.79
C GLY A 324 -19.86 -10.38 2.03
N TRP A 325 -21.10 -10.65 2.42
CA TRP A 325 -21.42 -11.51 3.57
C TRP A 325 -22.31 -12.68 3.15
N VAL A 326 -21.74 -13.89 3.14
CA VAL A 326 -22.40 -15.13 2.71
C VAL A 326 -23.18 -15.74 3.89
N ASN A 327 -24.49 -15.48 3.96
CA ASN A 327 -25.37 -16.14 4.92
C ASN A 327 -25.84 -17.52 4.42
N SER A 328 -25.59 -18.58 5.19
CA SER A 328 -25.96 -19.97 4.86
C SER A 328 -27.45 -20.23 4.70
N GLU A 329 -28.32 -19.34 5.20
CA GLU A 329 -29.77 -19.55 5.22
C GLU A 329 -30.51 -18.93 4.02
N ASN A 330 -30.03 -17.78 3.51
CA ASN A 330 -30.77 -16.97 2.53
C ASN A 330 -29.97 -16.63 1.25
N GLY A 331 -28.66 -16.91 1.17
CA GLY A 331 -27.82 -16.65 -0.02
C GLY A 331 -27.57 -15.18 -0.40
N GLY A 332 -28.39 -14.24 0.06
CA GLY A 332 -28.23 -12.81 -0.18
C GLY A 332 -27.06 -12.20 0.60
N ASN A 333 -26.34 -11.30 -0.05
CA ASN A 333 -25.27 -10.51 0.55
C ASN A 333 -25.82 -9.58 1.64
N LYS A 334 -25.32 -9.70 2.88
CA LYS A 334 -25.68 -8.82 4.01
C LYS A 334 -24.81 -7.56 4.18
N GLY A 335 -23.81 -7.34 3.31
CA GLY A 335 -23.06 -6.09 3.25
C GLY A 335 -23.99 -4.89 2.98
N ARG A 336 -23.63 -3.70 3.47
CA ARG A 336 -24.50 -2.51 3.42
C ARG A 336 -24.69 -2.04 1.98
N GLU A 337 -25.86 -2.32 1.42
CA GLU A 337 -26.22 -1.99 0.04
C GLU A 337 -25.96 -0.51 -0.30
N GLY A 338 -25.38 -0.26 -1.47
CA GLY A 338 -25.24 1.09 -2.05
C GLY A 338 -23.81 1.63 -2.16
N THR A 339 -22.79 1.00 -1.56
CA THR A 339 -21.41 1.49 -1.70
C THR A 339 -20.83 1.23 -3.10
N LYS A 340 -20.73 2.30 -3.89
CA LYS A 340 -19.79 2.40 -5.03
C LYS A 340 -18.55 3.18 -4.58
N SER A 341 -18.04 2.86 -3.39
CA SER A 341 -17.53 3.89 -2.49
C SER A 341 -16.06 4.24 -2.66
N GLY A 342 -15.76 5.54 -2.58
CA GLY A 342 -14.46 6.02 -2.13
C GLY A 342 -14.27 5.84 -0.63
N ARG A 343 -14.49 4.60 -0.12
CA ARG A 343 -14.55 4.17 1.30
C ARG A 343 -15.92 4.37 1.97
N GLY A 344 -16.30 3.40 2.82
CA GLY A 344 -17.70 3.10 3.17
C GLY A 344 -18.15 3.51 4.59
N VAL A 345 -19.36 3.06 4.97
CA VAL A 345 -20.11 3.62 6.11
C VAL A 345 -20.71 2.53 7.02
N VAL A 346 -20.01 1.95 8.00
CA VAL A 346 -18.59 2.04 8.41
C VAL A 346 -18.23 0.67 9.01
N ALA A 347 -16.98 0.20 8.90
CA ALA A 347 -16.41 -0.80 9.82
C ALA A 347 -15.23 -0.19 10.58
N VAL A 348 -14.99 -0.64 11.81
CA VAL A 348 -13.95 -0.13 12.70
C VAL A 348 -13.13 -1.30 13.21
N SER A 349 -11.81 -1.18 13.19
CA SER A 349 -10.91 -2.22 13.68
C SER A 349 -9.75 -1.64 14.49
N GLU A 350 -9.50 -2.21 15.65
CA GLU A 350 -8.35 -1.95 16.52
C GLU A 350 -7.49 -3.23 16.63
N ILE A 351 -6.17 -3.07 16.66
CA ILE A 351 -5.21 -4.15 16.92
C ILE A 351 -4.45 -3.78 18.19
N LEU A 352 -4.75 -4.45 19.30
CA LEU A 352 -4.07 -4.28 20.57
C LEU A 352 -2.93 -5.30 20.68
N LEU A 353 -1.71 -4.78 20.84
CA LEU A 353 -0.50 -5.57 21.09
C LEU A 353 -0.08 -5.38 22.55
N GLN A 354 0.08 -6.47 23.28
CA GLN A 354 0.66 -6.46 24.61
C GLN A 354 1.97 -7.24 24.58
N TYR A 355 3.05 -6.63 25.05
CA TYR A 355 4.36 -7.27 25.23
C TYR A 355 4.96 -6.84 26.58
N THR A 356 5.87 -7.66 27.09
CA THR A 356 6.68 -7.33 28.28
C THR A 356 8.11 -7.08 27.86
N THR A 357 8.71 -5.99 28.33
CA THR A 357 10.15 -5.73 28.21
C THR A 357 10.84 -6.00 29.55
N THR A 358 11.95 -6.71 29.50
CA THR A 358 12.88 -6.94 30.60
C THR A 358 14.23 -6.30 30.26
N ASN A 359 15.19 -6.32 31.18
CA ASN A 359 16.52 -5.70 30.99
C ASN A 359 17.33 -6.26 29.80
N SER A 360 16.94 -7.38 29.20
CA SER A 360 17.64 -8.01 28.07
C SER A 360 16.76 -8.52 26.93
N THR A 361 15.45 -8.73 27.15
CA THR A 361 14.53 -9.22 26.11
C THR A 361 13.16 -8.55 26.19
N SER A 362 12.51 -8.38 25.02
CA SER A 362 11.08 -8.09 24.94
C SER A 362 10.36 -9.28 24.32
N SER A 363 9.13 -9.57 24.76
CA SER A 363 8.35 -10.70 24.24
C SER A 363 6.84 -10.44 24.29
N LEU A 364 6.13 -10.85 23.23
CA LEU A 364 4.69 -10.64 23.05
C LEU A 364 3.89 -11.51 24.04
N LYS A 365 2.69 -11.05 24.38
CA LYS A 365 1.76 -11.71 25.32
C LYS A 365 0.36 -11.86 24.71
N SER A 366 -0.08 -10.89 23.92
CA SER A 366 -1.31 -11.01 23.14
C SER A 366 -1.29 -10.16 21.88
N ILE A 367 -1.93 -10.69 20.84
CA ILE A 367 -2.48 -9.93 19.71
C ILE A 367 -3.99 -10.03 19.86
N ILE A 368 -4.69 -8.92 20.09
CA ILE A 368 -6.15 -8.87 20.15
C ILE A 368 -6.64 -8.00 19.00
N THR A 369 -7.48 -8.54 18.12
CA THR A 369 -8.16 -7.77 17.08
C THR A 369 -9.62 -7.58 17.47
N ARG A 370 -10.14 -6.35 17.37
CA ARG A 370 -11.53 -6.06 17.79
C ARG A 370 -12.14 -4.88 17.06
N GLY A 371 -13.46 -4.74 17.18
CA GLY A 371 -14.19 -3.59 16.67
C GLY A 371 -15.58 -3.98 16.16
N VAL A 372 -15.98 -3.40 15.02
CA VAL A 372 -17.31 -3.56 14.43
C VAL A 372 -17.17 -3.83 12.94
N LEU A 373 -17.76 -4.95 12.49
CA LEU A 373 -17.80 -5.42 11.10
C LEU A 373 -18.79 -4.61 10.25
N SER A 374 -18.79 -4.79 8.93
CA SER A 374 -19.60 -3.96 8.03
C SER A 374 -21.12 -4.21 8.16
N ASP A 375 -21.53 -5.40 8.60
CA ASP A 375 -22.91 -5.73 8.96
C ASP A 375 -23.35 -5.08 10.29
N GLY A 376 -22.42 -4.55 11.09
CA GLY A 376 -22.63 -4.01 12.43
C GLY A 376 -22.32 -4.99 13.57
N THR A 377 -21.91 -6.23 13.28
CA THR A 377 -21.53 -7.21 14.30
C THR A 377 -20.26 -6.76 15.01
N SER A 378 -20.32 -6.65 16.35
CA SER A 378 -19.15 -6.39 17.17
C SER A 378 -18.33 -7.66 17.39
N TYR A 379 -17.00 -7.55 17.40
CA TYR A 379 -16.09 -8.68 17.60
C TYR A 379 -14.90 -8.30 18.48
N GLU A 380 -14.38 -9.29 19.23
CA GLU A 380 -13.06 -9.25 19.87
C GLU A 380 -12.45 -10.66 19.76
N CYS A 381 -11.18 -10.75 19.36
CA CYS A 381 -10.51 -12.01 19.05
C CYS A 381 -9.02 -11.97 19.43
N ASP A 382 -8.63 -12.82 20.37
CA ASP A 382 -7.24 -13.08 20.78
C ASP A 382 -6.62 -14.35 20.14
N GLY A 383 -7.39 -14.99 19.26
CA GLY A 383 -7.08 -16.30 18.69
C GLY A 383 -5.78 -16.40 17.90
N LEU A 384 -5.22 -15.28 17.41
CA LEU A 384 -3.95 -15.31 16.66
C LEU A 384 -2.78 -15.87 17.48
N MET A 385 -2.79 -15.73 18.81
CA MET A 385 -1.79 -16.36 19.69
C MET A 385 -2.28 -17.65 20.35
N LYS A 386 -3.60 -17.90 20.38
CA LYS A 386 -4.22 -18.93 21.25
C LYS A 386 -4.97 -20.07 20.53
N ASP A 387 -5.22 -19.94 19.23
CA ASP A 387 -5.99 -20.90 18.44
C ASP A 387 -5.23 -21.29 17.17
N ASP A 388 -4.88 -22.56 17.01
CA ASP A 388 -4.02 -23.04 15.92
C ASP A 388 -4.60 -22.85 14.52
N VAL A 389 -5.91 -22.67 14.42
CA VAL A 389 -6.64 -22.53 13.15
C VAL A 389 -6.72 -21.06 12.72
N VAL A 390 -6.80 -20.12 13.68
CA VAL A 390 -6.83 -18.68 13.40
C VAL A 390 -5.50 -18.22 12.78
N GLY A 391 -5.59 -17.48 11.67
CA GLY A 391 -4.46 -17.04 10.87
C GLY A 391 -3.92 -18.10 9.90
N ARG A 392 -4.73 -19.09 9.52
CA ARG A 392 -4.41 -20.14 8.54
C ARG A 392 -5.57 -20.40 7.56
N GLU A 393 -5.33 -21.23 6.55
CA GLU A 393 -6.34 -21.71 5.60
C GLU A 393 -7.26 -22.78 6.21
N ALA A 394 -8.54 -22.79 5.83
CA ALA A 394 -9.57 -23.71 6.32
C ALA A 394 -9.39 -25.14 5.78
N LYS A 395 -8.92 -26.04 6.64
CA LYS A 395 -8.70 -27.45 6.30
C LYS A 395 -9.97 -28.31 6.35
N ASP A 396 -10.03 -29.33 5.49
CA ASP A 396 -11.08 -30.38 5.50
C ASP A 396 -11.19 -31.09 6.86
N GLU A 397 -10.05 -31.36 7.54
CA GLU A 397 -10.02 -32.04 8.84
C GLU A 397 -10.67 -31.25 9.99
N VAL A 398 -10.92 -29.95 9.80
CA VAL A 398 -11.53 -29.04 10.80
C VAL A 398 -12.93 -28.59 10.37
N PHE A 399 -13.13 -28.22 9.10
CA PHE A 399 -14.38 -27.62 8.60
C PHE A 399 -15.11 -28.45 7.53
N GLY A 400 -14.48 -29.48 6.98
CA GLY A 400 -14.98 -30.22 5.82
C GLY A 400 -15.39 -29.29 4.68
N ASP A 401 -16.55 -29.58 4.08
CA ASP A 401 -17.11 -28.77 2.99
C ASP A 401 -17.47 -27.34 3.39
N ASP A 402 -17.67 -27.04 4.68
CA ASP A 402 -18.01 -25.67 5.11
C ASP A 402 -16.83 -24.70 4.93
N GLY A 403 -15.60 -25.22 4.99
CA GLY A 403 -14.37 -24.47 4.71
C GLY A 403 -14.07 -24.27 3.21
N LYS A 404 -14.86 -24.87 2.31
CA LYS A 404 -14.69 -24.72 0.85
C LYS A 404 -15.35 -23.47 0.32
N VAL A 405 -14.67 -22.81 -0.61
CA VAL A 405 -15.23 -21.72 -1.41
C VAL A 405 -15.74 -22.31 -2.71
N ILE A 406 -17.06 -22.42 -2.84
CA ILE A 406 -17.73 -22.99 -4.01
C ILE A 406 -18.49 -21.86 -4.72
N ILE A 407 -18.10 -21.57 -5.96
CA ILE A 407 -18.76 -20.55 -6.80
C ILE A 407 -19.17 -21.23 -8.10
N ASP A 408 -20.44 -21.09 -8.48
CA ASP A 408 -21.07 -21.75 -9.63
C ASP A 408 -20.92 -23.30 -9.62
N GLY A 409 -20.97 -23.90 -8.41
CA GLY A 409 -20.79 -25.34 -8.21
C GLY A 409 -19.34 -25.83 -8.32
N ILE A 410 -18.37 -24.93 -8.48
CA ILE A 410 -16.94 -25.27 -8.65
C ILE A 410 -16.15 -24.77 -7.42
N GLU A 411 -15.37 -25.65 -6.79
CA GLU A 411 -14.42 -25.27 -5.72
C GLU A 411 -13.35 -24.32 -6.30
N LYS A 412 -13.22 -23.12 -5.73
CA LYS A 412 -12.25 -22.07 -6.14
C LYS A 412 -11.06 -21.96 -5.19
N GLY A 413 -11.10 -22.67 -4.06
CA GLY A 413 -10.14 -22.59 -2.98
C GLY A 413 -10.81 -22.75 -1.61
N ARG A 414 -10.12 -22.32 -0.56
CA ARG A 414 -10.60 -22.38 0.83
C ARG A 414 -10.71 -20.99 1.45
N TYR A 415 -11.54 -20.88 2.48
CA TYR A 415 -11.59 -19.68 3.31
C TYR A 415 -10.31 -19.57 4.16
N TRP A 416 -9.82 -18.36 4.38
CA TRP A 416 -8.79 -18.07 5.38
C TRP A 416 -9.43 -17.65 6.70
N ILE A 417 -8.90 -18.11 7.82
CA ILE A 417 -9.53 -17.90 9.14
C ILE A 417 -8.99 -16.61 9.77
N LYS A 418 -9.82 -15.56 9.82
CA LYS A 418 -9.48 -14.28 10.49
C LYS A 418 -9.58 -14.35 12.00
N ALA A 419 -10.66 -14.96 12.51
CA ALA A 419 -11.05 -14.86 13.91
C ALA A 419 -11.87 -16.08 14.38
N LYS A 420 -11.92 -16.27 15.70
CA LYS A 420 -12.83 -17.21 16.38
C LYS A 420 -14.02 -16.43 16.92
N LEU A 421 -15.24 -16.95 16.77
CA LEU A 421 -16.49 -16.27 17.12
C LEU A 421 -17.24 -16.94 18.30
N GLY A 422 -16.58 -17.85 19.02
CA GLY A 422 -17.20 -18.70 20.05
C GLY A 422 -17.92 -19.92 19.48
N GLU A 423 -18.38 -20.84 20.35
CA GLU A 423 -19.27 -21.97 19.98
C GLU A 423 -18.80 -22.86 18.79
N GLY A 424 -17.49 -23.00 18.56
CA GLY A 424 -16.96 -23.72 17.39
C GLY A 424 -17.16 -22.99 16.04
N LYS A 425 -17.52 -21.71 16.07
CA LYS A 425 -17.71 -20.83 14.91
C LYS A 425 -16.47 -19.97 14.67
N TYR A 426 -16.17 -19.72 13.40
CA TYR A 426 -14.99 -18.96 12.97
C TYR A 426 -15.36 -17.99 11.84
N LEU A 427 -14.67 -16.85 11.77
CA LEU A 427 -14.77 -15.92 10.63
C LEU A 427 -13.81 -16.39 9.53
N GLY A 428 -14.38 -17.02 8.51
CA GLY A 428 -13.69 -17.31 7.25
C GLY A 428 -13.80 -16.12 6.29
N CYS A 429 -12.74 -15.83 5.55
CA CYS A 429 -12.75 -14.86 4.45
C CYS A 429 -12.13 -15.44 3.18
N TYR A 430 -12.69 -15.12 2.03
CA TYR A 430 -12.12 -15.37 0.71
C TYR A 430 -11.99 -14.05 -0.06
N ALA A 431 -11.04 -13.95 -0.98
CA ALA A 431 -10.78 -12.73 -1.73
C ALA A 431 -10.34 -13.00 -3.17
N LYS A 432 -10.77 -12.12 -4.08
CA LYS A 432 -10.48 -12.17 -5.51
C LYS A 432 -10.12 -10.76 -6.00
N GLY A 433 -8.84 -10.43 -5.89
CA GLY A 433 -8.33 -9.08 -6.12
C GLY A 433 -8.75 -8.12 -5.03
N TRP A 434 -9.84 -7.38 -5.25
CA TRP A 434 -10.44 -6.43 -4.30
C TRP A 434 -11.82 -6.86 -3.81
N GLU A 435 -12.43 -7.86 -4.46
CA GLU A 435 -13.67 -8.49 -4.02
C GLU A 435 -13.33 -9.35 -2.79
N VAL A 436 -13.97 -9.10 -1.64
CA VAL A 436 -13.75 -9.86 -0.39
C VAL A 436 -15.09 -10.38 0.13
N GLU A 437 -15.15 -11.67 0.44
CA GLU A 437 -16.32 -12.37 0.95
C GLU A 437 -16.03 -12.96 2.34
N ASN A 438 -16.82 -12.59 3.34
CA ASN A 438 -16.82 -13.20 4.66
C ASN A 438 -17.92 -14.26 4.78
N LYS A 439 -17.63 -15.32 5.54
CA LYS A 439 -18.57 -16.38 5.91
C LYS A 439 -18.31 -16.83 7.36
N VAL A 440 -19.37 -17.07 8.13
CA VAL A 440 -19.25 -17.77 9.42
C VAL A 440 -19.14 -19.26 9.15
N LEU A 441 -17.98 -19.84 9.46
CA LEU A 441 -17.70 -21.26 9.33
C LEU A 441 -18.01 -21.99 10.65
N LYS A 442 -18.35 -23.28 10.56
CA LYS A 442 -18.59 -24.17 11.70
C LYS A 442 -17.57 -25.32 11.68
N VAL A 443 -16.91 -25.58 12.80
CA VAL A 443 -16.08 -26.78 12.97
C VAL A 443 -16.96 -28.03 12.86
N LEU A 444 -16.41 -29.09 12.25
CA LEU A 444 -17.07 -30.39 12.16
C LEU A 444 -17.45 -30.93 13.54
N ASP A 445 -18.64 -31.53 13.65
CA ASP A 445 -19.11 -32.15 14.90
C ASP A 445 -18.44 -33.51 15.13
N VAL A 446 -17.15 -33.48 15.52
CA VAL A 446 -16.29 -34.66 15.74
C VAL A 446 -16.83 -35.57 16.85
N ALA A 447 -17.77 -35.09 17.69
CA ALA A 447 -18.39 -35.85 18.78
C ALA A 447 -19.10 -37.14 18.34
N ARG A 448 -19.41 -37.31 17.04
CA ARG A 448 -20.03 -38.53 16.48
C ARG A 448 -19.07 -39.52 15.78
N ARG A 449 -17.75 -39.37 15.92
CA ARG A 449 -16.75 -40.31 15.34
C ARG A 449 -15.81 -40.97 16.37
N ARG A 450 -16.17 -40.94 17.66
CA ARG A 450 -15.50 -41.66 18.76
C ARG A 450 -16.48 -42.21 19.80
N GLN A 451 -17.62 -42.74 19.33
CA GLN A 451 -18.48 -43.69 20.04
C GLN A 451 -18.63 -44.93 19.14
#